data_AF-A0A351PVK3-F1
#
_entry.id   AF-A0A351PVK3-F1
#
_cell.length_a   1.000
_cell.length_b   1.000
_cell.length_c   1.000
_cell.angle_alpha   90.00
_cell.angle_beta   90.00
_cell.angle_gamma   90.00
#
_symmetry.space_group_name_H-M   'P 1'
#
loop_
_entity.id
_entity.type
_entity.pdbx_description
1 polymer ?
#
loop_
_entity_poly.entity_id
_entity_poly.type
_entity_poly.pdbx_seq_one_letter_code
_entity_poly.pdbx_strand_id
1 'polypeptide(L)'
;MKIKAYRNQNISAMARIGWIPSNSINSIEVYVHTDDSGMIPHFHVRKYSKNGHPEWETCIKFDSAEYYLHGRYKDRLPKGVAYEMNKMFKEVNPKRRGLTFWQSAIDDWNNNNSSIQLDQNLEQPDYCELQ
;
A
#
# COMPACT_ATOMS: atom_id res chain seq x y z
N MET A 1 12.61 -28.64 -29.14
CA MET A 1 11.45 -27.72 -29.00
C MET A 1 11.48 -27.15 -27.59
N LYS A 2 11.92 -25.90 -27.39
CA LYS A 2 12.02 -25.28 -26.06
C LYS A 2 10.68 -24.64 -25.72
N ILE A 3 9.95 -25.25 -24.78
CA ILE A 3 8.75 -24.66 -24.22
C ILE A 3 9.19 -23.44 -23.41
N LYS A 4 8.94 -22.23 -23.91
CA LYS A 4 9.02 -21.01 -23.11
C LYS A 4 7.87 -21.08 -22.12
N ALA A 5 8.16 -21.53 -20.90
CA ALA A 5 7.27 -21.29 -19.77
C ALA A 5 7.17 -19.77 -19.61
N TYR A 6 6.07 -19.20 -20.10
CA TYR A 6 5.63 -17.90 -19.59
C TYR A 6 5.41 -18.12 -18.10
N ARG A 7 6.32 -17.58 -17.27
CA ARG A 7 6.02 -17.37 -15.86
C ARG A 7 4.75 -16.53 -15.86
N ASN A 8 3.61 -17.17 -15.63
CA ASN A 8 2.44 -16.50 -15.09
C ASN A 8 2.98 -15.69 -13.93
N GLN A 9 2.98 -14.37 -14.08
CA GLN A 9 3.30 -13.48 -12.99
C GLN A 9 2.31 -13.86 -11.90
N ASN A 10 2.82 -14.51 -10.86
CA ASN A 10 2.05 -14.88 -9.68
C ASN A 10 1.17 -13.69 -9.34
N ILE A 11 -0.10 -13.95 -9.07
CA ILE A 11 -0.95 -13.01 -8.33
C ILE A 11 -0.10 -12.64 -7.12
N SER A 12 0.50 -11.45 -7.14
CA SER A 12 1.47 -11.05 -6.13
C SER A 12 0.71 -11.11 -4.83
N ALA A 13 1.12 -12.00 -3.93
CA ALA A 13 0.46 -12.14 -2.66
C ALA A 13 0.51 -10.75 -1.99
N MET A 14 -0.64 -10.26 -1.57
CA MET A 14 -0.84 -8.89 -1.12
C MET A 14 -1.78 -8.89 0.07
N ALA A 15 -1.47 -8.07 1.07
CA ALA A 15 -2.37 -7.81 2.18
C ALA A 15 -3.00 -6.44 1.97
N ARG A 16 -4.31 -6.45 1.73
CA ARG A 16 -5.10 -5.23 1.50
C ARG A 16 -5.35 -4.53 2.82
N ILE A 17 -4.94 -3.27 2.89
CA ILE A 17 -5.20 -2.39 4.02
C ILE A 17 -6.59 -1.78 3.90
N GLY A 18 -6.87 -1.10 2.78
CA GLY A 18 -8.11 -0.32 2.64
C GLY A 18 -8.34 0.26 1.24
N TRP A 19 -9.42 1.03 1.13
CA TRP A 19 -9.87 1.68 -0.11
C TRP A 19 -10.24 3.15 0.14
N ILE A 20 -9.90 4.03 -0.80
CA ILE A 20 -10.13 5.47 -0.72
C ILE A 20 -10.81 6.00 -2.00
N PRO A 21 -12.02 6.57 -1.92
CA PRO A 21 -13.00 6.36 -0.85
C PRO A 21 -13.48 4.89 -0.85
N SER A 22 -13.93 4.40 0.29
CA SER A 22 -14.51 3.05 0.39
C SER A 22 -15.77 2.94 -0.49
N ASN A 23 -15.97 1.78 -1.14
CA ASN A 23 -17.17 1.45 -1.92
C ASN A 23 -17.42 2.33 -3.17
N SER A 24 -16.35 2.73 -3.88
CA SER A 24 -16.44 3.45 -5.15
C SER A 24 -15.76 2.68 -6.28
N ILE A 25 -16.29 2.77 -7.51
CA ILE A 25 -15.61 2.27 -8.72
C ILE A 25 -14.32 3.05 -9.03
N ASN A 26 -14.21 4.27 -8.49
CA ASN A 26 -13.00 5.10 -8.55
C ASN A 26 -12.13 4.94 -7.31
N SER A 27 -12.32 3.87 -6.53
CA SER A 27 -11.56 3.65 -5.31
C SER A 27 -10.10 3.36 -5.61
N ILE A 28 -9.26 3.94 -4.77
CA ILE A 28 -7.82 3.79 -4.73
C ILE A 28 -7.53 2.74 -3.65
N GLU A 29 -6.78 1.70 -4.00
CA GLU A 29 -6.41 0.64 -3.08
C GLU A 29 -5.12 0.99 -2.36
N VAL A 30 -5.10 0.76 -1.05
CA VAL A 30 -3.88 0.79 -0.22
C VAL A 30 -3.58 -0.64 0.23
N TYR A 31 -2.36 -1.10 0.02
CA TYR A 31 -1.98 -2.48 0.31
C TYR A 31 -0.47 -2.63 0.56
N VAL A 32 -0.05 -3.75 1.14
CA VAL A 32 1.36 -4.18 1.18
C VAL A 32 1.54 -5.44 0.34
N HIS A 33 2.68 -5.58 -0.32
CA HIS A 33 3.07 -6.88 -0.86
C HIS A 33 3.46 -7.81 0.28
N THR A 34 3.03 -9.07 0.19
CA THR A 34 3.47 -10.12 1.10
C THR A 34 4.63 -10.84 0.44
N ASP A 35 5.78 -10.95 1.11
CA ASP A 35 7.07 -11.37 0.53
C ASP A 35 7.77 -10.29 -0.32
N ASP A 36 7.74 -9.05 0.16
CA ASP A 36 8.61 -8.00 -0.35
C ASP A 36 10.05 -8.26 0.12
N SER A 37 10.92 -8.63 -0.83
CA SER A 37 12.35 -8.81 -0.59
C SER A 37 13.10 -7.53 -0.22
N GLY A 38 12.44 -6.37 -0.28
CA GLY A 38 12.98 -5.07 0.04
C GLY A 38 13.22 -4.86 1.52
N MET A 39 14.32 -4.19 1.84
CA MET A 39 14.71 -3.80 3.21
C MET A 39 14.18 -2.40 3.58
N ILE A 40 13.16 -1.89 2.90
CA ILE A 40 12.61 -0.55 3.16
C ILE A 40 11.12 -0.72 3.39
N PRO A 41 10.62 -0.53 4.62
CA PRO A 41 9.19 -0.60 4.89
C PRO A 41 8.41 0.44 4.09
N HIS A 42 7.52 -0.03 3.23
CA HIS A 42 6.64 0.81 2.43
C HIS A 42 5.31 0.12 2.13
N PHE A 43 4.30 0.91 1.81
CA PHE A 43 3.02 0.42 1.30
C PHE A 43 2.78 0.95 -0.11
N HIS A 44 1.89 0.27 -0.82
CA HIS A 44 1.50 0.58 -2.18
C HIS A 44 0.16 1.28 -2.20
N VAL A 45 0.04 2.22 -3.14
CA VAL A 45 -1.21 2.92 -3.44
C VAL A 45 -1.43 2.83 -4.94
N ARG A 46 -2.60 2.31 -5.35
CA ARG A 46 -2.94 2.18 -6.76
C ARG A 46 -4.36 2.54 -7.07
N LYS A 47 -4.60 2.98 -8.30
CA LYS A 47 -5.93 3.09 -8.88
C LYS A 47 -6.06 2.10 -10.03
N TYR A 48 -7.23 1.48 -10.16
CA TYR A 48 -7.53 0.64 -11.31
C TYR A 48 -8.19 1.43 -12.42
N SER A 49 -7.81 1.11 -13.65
CA SER A 49 -8.57 1.45 -14.85
C SER A 49 -9.87 0.64 -14.93
N LYS A 50 -10.78 1.04 -15.82
CA LYS A 50 -12.04 0.32 -16.09
C LYS A 50 -11.85 -1.14 -16.50
N ASN A 51 -10.67 -1.47 -17.03
CA ASN A 51 -10.34 -2.82 -17.50
C ASN A 51 -9.68 -3.67 -16.40
N GLY A 52 -9.61 -3.17 -15.16
CA GLY A 52 -9.03 -3.90 -14.02
C GLY A 52 -7.51 -3.89 -13.97
N HIS A 53 -6.83 -3.18 -14.87
CA HIS A 53 -5.38 -2.95 -14.80
C HIS A 53 -5.06 -1.69 -14.00
N PRO A 54 -3.96 -1.65 -13.22
CA PRO A 54 -3.52 -0.42 -12.56
C PRO A 54 -3.35 0.72 -13.58
N GLU A 55 -4.06 1.83 -13.36
CA GLU A 55 -3.94 3.08 -14.11
C GLU A 55 -2.68 3.86 -13.66
N TRP A 56 -2.45 3.89 -12.35
CA TRP A 56 -1.24 4.42 -11.73
C TRP A 56 -0.97 3.67 -10.43
N GLU A 57 0.30 3.62 -10.04
CA GLU A 57 0.74 2.93 -8.84
C GLU A 57 2.01 3.54 -8.27
N THR A 58 2.02 3.77 -6.96
CA THR A 58 3.18 4.33 -6.24
C THR A 58 3.40 3.63 -4.91
N CYS A 59 4.57 3.86 -4.33
CA CYS A 59 5.00 3.33 -3.05
C CYS A 59 5.37 4.47 -2.11
N ILE A 60 4.99 4.37 -0.85
CA ILE A 60 5.23 5.39 0.18
C ILE A 60 5.79 4.70 1.41
N LYS A 61 6.84 5.29 2.01
CA LYS A 61 7.48 4.73 3.21
C LYS A 61 6.56 4.81 4.42
N PHE A 62 6.73 3.88 5.37
CA PHE A 62 5.98 3.91 6.62
C PHE A 62 6.51 4.96 7.62
N ASP A 63 7.81 5.20 7.62
CA ASP A 63 8.52 5.98 8.65
C ASP A 63 8.66 7.48 8.33
N SER A 64 8.23 7.88 7.13
CA SER A 64 8.44 9.23 6.62
C SER A 64 7.45 9.54 5.49
N ALA A 65 7.11 10.81 5.32
CA ALA A 65 6.29 11.29 4.21
C ALA A 65 7.11 11.36 2.92
N GLU A 66 7.63 10.20 2.47
CA GLU A 66 8.49 10.08 1.30
C GLU A 66 8.00 8.99 0.35
N TYR A 67 8.06 9.28 -0.95
CA TYR A 67 7.89 8.27 -1.99
C TYR A 67 9.08 7.30 -2.00
N TYR A 68 8.81 6.01 -2.13
CA TYR A 68 9.82 4.99 -2.39
C TYR A 68 9.73 4.50 -3.84
N LEU A 69 10.31 5.24 -4.77
CA LEU A 69 10.15 4.94 -6.21
C LEU A 69 11.05 3.79 -6.65
N HIS A 70 10.46 2.63 -6.99
CA HIS A 70 11.20 1.45 -7.46
C HIS A 70 10.47 0.70 -8.57
N GLY A 71 11.22 -0.01 -9.41
CA GLY A 71 10.64 -0.80 -10.50
C GLY A 71 9.69 0.00 -11.40
N ARG A 72 8.41 -0.39 -11.40
CA ARG A 72 7.31 0.28 -12.13
C ARG A 72 6.54 1.30 -11.28
N TYR A 73 6.81 1.36 -9.98
CA TYR A 73 6.08 2.19 -9.00
C TYR A 73 6.71 3.58 -8.92
N LYS A 74 6.52 4.36 -9.99
CA LYS A 74 7.18 5.65 -10.19
C LYS A 74 6.22 6.83 -10.23
N ASP A 75 4.92 6.57 -10.09
CA ASP A 75 3.89 7.61 -10.13
C ASP A 75 3.88 8.42 -8.82
N ARG A 76 3.14 9.54 -8.85
CA ARG A 76 2.85 10.37 -7.66
C ARG A 76 1.38 10.31 -7.32
N LEU A 77 1.05 10.55 -6.06
CA LEU A 77 -0.34 10.62 -5.65
C LEU A 77 -1.05 11.80 -6.36
N PRO A 78 -2.24 11.57 -6.94
CA PRO A 78 -3.09 12.66 -7.39
C PRO A 78 -3.46 13.60 -6.24
N LYS A 79 -3.77 14.86 -6.57
CA LYS A 79 -4.18 15.87 -5.59
C LYS A 79 -5.35 15.39 -4.73
N GLY A 80 -5.23 15.56 -3.42
CA GLY A 80 -6.26 15.19 -2.43
C GLY A 80 -6.24 13.72 -1.98
N VAL A 81 -5.57 12.82 -2.70
CA VAL A 81 -5.46 11.40 -2.29
C VAL A 81 -4.70 11.25 -0.97
N ALA A 82 -3.63 12.03 -0.77
CA ALA A 82 -2.87 12.00 0.48
C ALA A 82 -3.72 12.38 1.70
N TYR A 83 -4.58 13.39 1.55
CA TYR A 83 -5.52 13.82 2.60
C TYR A 83 -6.51 12.72 2.97
N GLU A 84 -7.17 12.11 1.97
CA GLU A 84 -8.13 11.04 2.21
C GLU A 84 -7.46 9.78 2.76
N MET A 85 -6.23 9.49 2.34
CA MET A 85 -5.42 8.40 2.90
C MET A 85 -5.08 8.63 4.36
N ASN A 86 -4.64 9.85 4.70
CA ASN A 86 -4.35 10.24 6.07
C ASN A 86 -5.58 10.11 6.97
N LYS A 87 -6.76 10.49 6.45
CA LYS A 87 -8.02 10.35 7.16
C LYS A 87 -8.36 8.87 7.39
N MET A 88 -8.30 8.04 6.35
CA MET A 88 -8.56 6.59 6.45
C MET A 88 -7.65 5.94 7.49
N PHE A 89 -6.35 6.26 7.49
CA PHE A 89 -5.38 5.65 8.41
C PHE A 89 -5.68 5.90 9.89
N LYS A 90 -6.35 7.02 10.22
CA LYS A 90 -6.78 7.37 11.58
C LYS A 90 -8.09 6.68 12.00
N GLU A 91 -8.84 6.13 11.06
CA GLU A 91 -10.10 5.44 11.35
C GLU A 91 -9.85 4.02 11.90
N VAL A 92 -10.76 3.54 12.75
CA VAL A 92 -10.76 2.16 13.23
C VAL A 92 -11.00 1.22 12.06
N ASN A 93 -10.15 0.20 11.91
CA ASN A 93 -10.35 -0.83 10.90
C ASN A 93 -11.47 -1.78 11.35
N PRO A 94 -12.62 -1.83 10.66
CA PRO A 94 -13.74 -2.69 11.05
C PRO A 94 -13.41 -4.18 10.98
N LYS A 95 -12.35 -4.56 10.27
CA LYS A 95 -11.88 -5.94 10.15
C LYS A 95 -10.86 -6.34 11.22
N ARG A 96 -10.31 -5.39 11.98
CA ARG A 96 -9.29 -5.64 13.01
C ARG A 96 -9.66 -4.96 14.31
N ARG A 97 -10.19 -5.75 15.24
CA ARG A 97 -10.72 -5.23 16.51
C ARG A 97 -9.64 -4.47 17.27
N GLY A 98 -9.92 -3.20 17.57
CA GLY A 98 -9.06 -2.34 18.39
C GLY A 98 -7.89 -1.70 17.66
N LEU A 99 -7.76 -1.90 16.35
CA LEU A 99 -6.69 -1.31 15.54
C LEU A 99 -7.25 -0.28 14.56
N THR A 100 -6.48 0.78 14.31
CA THR A 100 -6.73 1.67 13.17
C THR A 100 -6.29 1.02 11.86
N PHE A 101 -6.67 1.60 10.72
CA PHE A 101 -6.10 1.18 9.44
C PHE A 101 -4.57 1.33 9.39
N TRP A 102 -4.01 2.36 10.05
CA TRP A 102 -2.56 2.51 10.17
C TRP A 102 -1.89 1.35 10.91
N GLN A 103 -2.40 1.02 12.10
CA GLN A 103 -1.88 -0.10 12.88
C GLN A 103 -2.07 -1.44 12.14
N SER A 104 -3.17 -1.58 11.41
CA SER A 104 -3.42 -2.74 10.55
C SER A 104 -2.40 -2.86 9.42
N ALA A 105 -1.96 -1.73 8.85
CA ALA A 105 -0.93 -1.69 7.82
C ALA A 105 0.45 -2.11 8.36
N ILE A 106 0.78 -1.66 9.57
CA ILE A 106 2.00 -2.07 10.27
C ILE A 106 1.97 -3.58 10.55
N ASP A 107 0.85 -4.10 11.07
CA ASP A 107 0.67 -5.54 11.26
C ASP A 107 0.88 -6.31 9.95
N ASP A 108 0.26 -5.83 8.87
CA ASP A 108 0.35 -6.48 7.57
C ASP A 108 1.76 -6.47 7.00
N TRP A 109 2.51 -5.38 7.20
CA TRP A 109 3.93 -5.37 6.89
C TRP A 109 4.70 -6.39 7.76
N ASN A 110 4.59 -6.28 9.09
CA ASN A 110 5.35 -7.10 10.04
C ASN A 110 5.10 -8.60 9.91
N ASN A 111 3.86 -9.00 9.59
CA ASN A 111 3.48 -10.40 9.42
C ASN A 111 3.98 -11.00 8.10
N ASN A 112 4.24 -10.17 7.09
CA ASN A 112 4.56 -10.66 5.74
C ASN A 112 5.98 -10.31 5.27
N ASN A 113 6.66 -9.37 5.93
CA ASN A 113 7.98 -8.88 5.56
C ASN A 113 8.88 -8.88 6.80
N SER A 114 9.50 -10.04 7.09
CA SER A 114 10.18 -10.30 8.37
C SER A 114 11.56 -9.66 8.52
N SER A 115 12.16 -9.14 7.44
CA SER A 115 13.52 -8.62 7.46
C SER A 115 13.66 -7.30 8.24
N ILE A 116 12.61 -6.46 8.26
CA ILE A 116 12.54 -5.25 9.07
C ILE A 116 11.13 -5.14 9.65
N GLN A 117 11.03 -5.13 10.97
CA GLN A 117 9.77 -4.90 11.67
C GLN A 117 9.65 -3.44 12.08
N LEU A 118 8.45 -2.91 11.97
CA LEU A 118 8.05 -1.59 12.44
C LEU A 118 7.49 -1.70 13.85
N ASP A 119 7.70 -0.66 14.67
CA ASP A 119 7.03 -0.53 15.96
C ASP A 119 5.51 -0.39 15.72
N GLN A 120 4.72 -1.17 16.46
CA GLN A 120 3.26 -1.11 16.40
C GLN A 120 2.69 0.27 16.78
N ASN A 121 3.46 1.04 17.55
CA ASN A 121 3.12 2.40 17.96
C ASN A 121 3.78 3.47 17.10
N LEU A 122 4.41 3.10 15.97
CA LEU A 122 4.95 4.06 15.02
C LEU A 122 3.89 5.10 14.68
N GLU A 123 4.20 6.37 14.92
CA GLU A 123 3.29 7.46 14.58
C GLU A 123 3.13 7.56 13.06
N GLN A 124 1.89 7.77 12.62
CA GLN A 124 1.58 7.98 11.20
C GLN A 124 2.21 9.31 10.73
N PRO A 125 3.10 9.31 9.72
CA PRO A 125 3.57 10.54 9.09
C PRO A 125 2.42 11.33 8.46
N ASP A 126 2.56 12.66 8.39
CA ASP A 126 1.61 13.47 7.62
C ASP A 126 1.89 13.36 6.11
N TYR A 127 1.24 12.42 5.44
CA TYR A 127 1.43 12.23 4.01
C TYR A 127 0.92 13.38 3.13
N CYS A 128 0.24 14.40 3.69
CA CYS A 128 -0.08 15.62 2.94
C CYS A 128 1.19 16.37 2.50
N GLU A 129 2.33 16.14 3.15
CA GLU A 129 3.63 16.70 2.77
C GLU A 129 4.15 16.17 1.41
N LEU A 130 3.52 15.14 0.85
CA LEU A 130 3.84 14.60 -0.48
C LEU A 130 3.29 15.43 -1.66
N GLN A 131 2.55 16.52 -1.39
CA GLN A 131 1.76 17.28 -2.38
C GLN A 131 2.10 18.76 -2.46
#